data_AF-A0A3M0WUL0-F1
#
_entry.id   AF-A0A3M0WUL0-F1
#
_cell.length_a   1.000
_cell.length_b   1.000
_cell.length_c   1.000
_cell.angle_alpha   90.00
_cell.angle_beta   90.00
_cell.angle_gamma   90.00
#
_symmetry.space_group_name_H-M   'P 1'
#
loop_
_entity.id
_entity.type
_entity.pdbx_description
1 polymer ?
#
loop_
_entity_poly.entity_id
_entity_poly.type
_entity_poly.pdbx_seq_one_letter_code
_entity_poly.pdbx_strand_id
1 'polypeptide(L)'
;MARRKQDLASKIGTGANPNARPGWRDAISGGQQPEARRPAFMQPEPEPDPANKLTRKTYLLYKGMIEEIETLADQEHVGINELVRFLLGSALDQVYAGKLVIPTKPGRRRIEP
;
A
#
# COMPACT_ATOMS: atom_id res chain seq x y z
N MET A 1 17.60 -26.81 29.58
CA MET A 1 18.23 -25.85 28.63
C MET A 1 17.75 -24.42 28.92
N ALA A 2 18.30 -23.77 29.96
CA ALA A 2 17.86 -22.45 30.43
C ALA A 2 19.05 -21.53 30.82
N ARG A 3 20.16 -21.60 30.08
CA ARG A 3 21.41 -20.87 30.38
C ARG A 3 21.79 -19.79 29.36
N ARG A 4 20.91 -19.43 28.43
CA ARG A 4 21.20 -18.43 27.37
C ARG A 4 20.52 -17.06 27.55
N LYS A 5 19.87 -16.82 28.70
CA LYS A 5 19.20 -15.53 29.02
C LYS A 5 19.91 -14.72 30.12
N GLN A 6 20.96 -15.24 30.72
CA GLN A 6 21.67 -14.58 31.84
C GLN A 6 22.89 -13.76 31.41
N ASP A 7 23.28 -13.79 30.12
CA ASP A 7 24.47 -13.08 29.62
C ASP A 7 24.19 -11.63 29.17
N LEU A 8 22.93 -11.19 29.11
CA LEU A 8 22.57 -9.83 28.70
C LEU A 8 22.47 -8.85 29.88
N ALA A 9 22.32 -9.35 31.11
CA ALA A 9 22.18 -8.52 32.31
C ALA A 9 23.54 -8.05 32.88
N SER A 10 24.64 -8.69 32.48
CA SER A 10 25.99 -8.39 33.02
C SER A 10 26.73 -7.28 32.27
N LYS A 11 26.13 -6.70 31.22
CA LYS A 11 26.74 -5.63 30.40
C LYS A 11 26.14 -4.22 30.61
N ILE A 12 25.17 -4.06 31.52
CA ILE A 12 24.53 -2.76 31.84
C ILE A 12 24.76 -2.40 33.31
N GLY A 13 26.00 -2.51 33.79
CA GLY A 13 26.30 -2.20 35.17
C GLY A 13 27.79 -2.17 35.51
N THR A 14 28.49 -1.10 35.15
CA THR A 14 29.74 -0.69 35.83
C THR A 14 30.00 0.80 35.54
N GLY A 15 29.88 1.64 36.59
CA GLY A 15 30.22 3.07 36.58
C GLY A 15 29.07 3.96 37.07
N ALA A 16 28.64 3.87 38.34
CA ALA A 16 29.15 4.65 39.47
C ALA A 16 28.79 6.17 39.43
N ASN A 17 27.72 6.58 40.13
CA ASN A 17 27.75 7.29 41.44
C ASN A 17 26.39 8.01 41.71
N PRO A 18 25.69 7.79 42.85
CA PRO A 18 24.27 8.11 43.02
C PRO A 18 23.98 9.41 43.82
N ASN A 19 24.75 10.49 43.68
CA ASN A 19 24.51 11.69 44.51
C ASN A 19 24.84 13.06 43.88
N ALA A 20 24.45 13.28 42.62
CA ALA A 20 24.46 14.61 42.02
C ALA A 20 23.10 14.94 41.41
N ARG A 21 22.18 15.45 42.24
CA ARG A 21 21.09 16.30 41.75
C ARG A 21 21.61 17.75 41.77
N PRO A 22 21.79 18.36 40.60
CA PRO A 22 21.31 19.73 40.41
C PRO A 22 20.63 19.81 39.03
N GLY A 23 19.37 20.20 38.93
CA GLY A 23 18.97 21.59 39.14
C GLY A 23 18.46 22.09 37.79
N TRP A 24 17.18 21.84 37.52
CA TRP A 24 16.42 22.28 36.34
C TRP A 24 16.31 23.82 36.21
N ARG A 25 17.26 24.60 36.76
CA ARG A 25 17.12 26.04 36.95
C ARG A 25 18.13 26.92 36.22
N ASP A 26 19.25 26.41 35.71
CA ASP A 26 20.34 27.30 35.26
C ASP A 26 20.61 27.27 33.74
N ALA A 27 19.57 27.18 32.91
CA ALA A 27 19.69 27.50 31.49
C ALA A 27 18.61 28.46 30.96
N ILE A 28 17.89 29.16 31.85
CA ILE A 28 17.16 30.38 31.49
C ILE A 28 18.07 31.57 31.81
N SER A 29 19.08 31.80 30.97
CA SER A 29 19.66 33.13 30.74
C SER A 29 20.62 33.07 29.55
N GLY A 30 20.21 33.71 28.46
CA GLY A 30 21.08 34.10 27.37
C GLY A 30 20.91 33.28 26.09
N GLY A 31 20.23 33.87 25.11
CA GLY A 31 20.37 33.46 23.71
C GLY A 31 19.05 33.15 23.03
N GLN A 32 18.46 34.20 22.45
CA GLN A 32 17.72 34.23 21.18
C GLN A 32 17.02 32.93 20.73
N GLN A 33 15.69 33.03 20.64
CA GLN A 33 14.83 32.12 19.88
C GLN A 33 15.48 31.66 18.56
N PRO A 34 15.61 30.35 18.32
CA PRO A 34 15.44 29.80 16.99
C PRO A 34 13.94 29.56 16.81
N GLU A 35 13.37 30.18 15.79
CA GLU A 35 12.00 29.97 15.33
C GLU A 35 11.67 28.48 15.35
N ALA A 36 10.58 28.11 16.06
CA ALA A 36 10.00 26.79 15.98
C ALA A 36 9.45 26.58 14.56
N ARG A 37 10.32 26.17 13.63
CA ARG A 37 9.89 25.60 12.35
C ARG A 37 9.16 24.31 12.68
N ARG A 38 7.82 24.38 12.68
CA ARG A 38 6.98 23.17 12.68
C ARG A 38 7.51 22.25 11.57
N PRO A 39 7.72 20.94 11.83
CA PRO A 39 8.06 20.04 10.75
C PRO A 39 6.89 20.07 9.76
N ALA A 40 7.15 20.58 8.56
CA ALA A 40 6.25 20.38 7.45
C ALA A 40 6.27 18.87 7.18
N PHE A 41 5.22 18.16 7.63
CA PHE A 41 4.91 16.85 7.10
C PHE A 41 4.47 17.06 5.64
N MET A 42 5.44 17.36 4.76
CA MET A 42 5.25 17.19 3.33
C MET A 42 5.04 15.70 3.13
N GLN A 43 3.78 15.30 2.98
CA GLN A 43 3.51 14.02 2.34
C GLN A 43 4.20 14.10 0.98
N PRO A 44 5.15 13.21 0.67
CA PRO A 44 5.74 13.21 -0.66
C PRO A 44 4.59 13.10 -1.66
N GLU A 45 4.62 13.95 -2.70
CA GLU A 45 3.68 13.82 -3.80
C GLU A 45 3.72 12.37 -4.29
N PRO A 46 2.56 11.72 -4.47
CA PRO A 46 2.56 10.34 -4.94
C PRO A 46 3.25 10.32 -6.31
N GLU A 47 4.38 9.61 -6.38
CA GLU A 47 5.06 9.41 -7.66
C GLU A 47 4.06 8.82 -8.66
N PRO A 48 4.00 9.35 -9.89
CA PRO A 48 3.09 8.84 -10.89
C PRO A 48 3.40 7.36 -11.15
N ASP A 49 2.43 6.48 -10.86
CA ASP A 49 2.57 5.04 -11.09
C ASP A 49 2.88 4.83 -12.58
N PRO A 50 3.93 4.09 -12.93
CA PRO A 50 4.32 3.92 -14.32
C PRO A 50 3.16 3.30 -15.10
N ALA A 51 2.84 3.90 -16.26
CA ALA A 51 1.62 3.65 -17.03
C ALA A 51 1.35 2.17 -17.41
N ASN A 52 2.35 1.29 -17.30
CA ASN A 52 2.27 -0.12 -17.68
C ASN A 52 2.58 -1.10 -16.53
N LYS A 53 2.53 -0.65 -15.28
CA LYS A 53 2.71 -1.55 -14.14
C LYS A 53 1.49 -2.43 -13.97
N LEU A 54 1.71 -3.75 -14.00
CA LEU A 54 0.66 -4.71 -13.72
C LEU A 54 0.19 -4.58 -12.27
N THR A 55 -1.11 -4.35 -12.09
CA THR A 55 -1.76 -4.28 -10.78
C THR A 55 -2.71 -5.47 -10.61
N ARG A 56 -2.81 -5.98 -9.37
CA ARG A 56 -3.71 -7.09 -9.06
C ARG A 56 -5.11 -6.55 -8.78
N LYS A 57 -6.11 -7.15 -9.42
CA LYS A 57 -7.53 -6.90 -9.14
C LYS A 57 -8.26 -8.23 -9.02
N THR A 58 -9.13 -8.33 -8.01
CA THR A 58 -9.95 -9.53 -7.76
C THR A 58 -11.37 -9.24 -8.20
N TYR A 59 -11.95 -10.15 -8.97
CA TYR A 59 -13.31 -10.07 -9.47
C TYR A 59 -14.15 -11.20 -8.88
N LEU A 60 -15.45 -10.97 -8.76
CA LEU A 60 -16.42 -12.01 -8.43
C LEU A 60 -16.84 -12.68 -9.74
N LEU A 61 -16.49 -13.95 -9.90
CA LEU A 61 -16.80 -14.75 -11.08
C LEU A 61 -17.65 -15.95 -10.68
N TYR A 62 -18.54 -16.38 -11.57
CA TYR A 62 -19.28 -17.62 -11.39
C TYR A 62 -18.33 -18.81 -11.54
N LYS A 63 -18.60 -19.91 -10.81
CA LYS A 63 -17.77 -21.12 -10.86
C LYS A 63 -17.59 -21.65 -12.29
N GLY A 64 -18.69 -21.74 -13.05
CA GLY A 64 -18.63 -22.23 -14.44
C GLY A 64 -17.75 -21.37 -15.36
N MET A 65 -17.72 -20.05 -15.13
CA MET A 65 -16.86 -19.15 -15.89
C MET A 65 -15.37 -19.35 -15.55
N ILE A 66 -15.06 -19.64 -14.28
CA ILE A 66 -13.69 -19.95 -13.87
C ILE A 66 -13.22 -21.23 -14.56
N GLU A 67 -14.03 -22.30 -14.52
CA GLU A 67 -13.73 -23.59 -15.16
C GLU A 67 -13.57 -23.46 -16.68
N GLU A 68 -14.40 -22.62 -17.32
CA GLU A 68 -14.31 -22.35 -18.76
C GLU A 68 -13.01 -21.62 -19.11
N ILE A 69 -12.62 -20.61 -18.33
CA ILE A 69 -11.34 -19.88 -18.54
C ILE A 69 -10.15 -20.81 -18.34
N GLU A 70 -10.17 -21.68 -17.33
CA GLU A 70 -9.12 -22.68 -17.08
C GLU A 70 -9.00 -23.65 -18.25
N THR A 71 -10.13 -24.20 -18.70
CA THR A 71 -10.18 -25.12 -19.83
C THR A 71 -9.64 -24.48 -21.10
N LEU A 72 -10.03 -23.23 -21.39
CA LEU A 72 -9.56 -22.50 -22.57
C LEU A 72 -8.06 -22.18 -22.49
N ALA A 73 -7.57 -21.83 -21.30
CA ALA A 73 -6.15 -21.59 -21.09
C ALA A 73 -5.31 -22.85 -21.35
N ASP A 74 -5.79 -24.01 -20.89
CA ASP A 74 -5.14 -25.30 -21.12
C ASP A 74 -5.13 -25.70 -22.60
N GLN A 75 -6.27 -25.50 -23.30
CA GLN A 75 -6.41 -25.80 -24.73
C GLN A 75 -5.49 -24.94 -25.61
N GLU A 76 -5.40 -23.65 -25.31
CA GLU A 76 -4.58 -22.70 -26.07
C GLU A 76 -3.12 -22.63 -25.57
N HIS A 77 -2.78 -23.41 -24.53
CA HIS A 77 -1.45 -23.45 -23.92
C HIS A 77 -0.94 -22.06 -23.45
N VAL A 78 -1.82 -21.28 -22.83
CA VAL A 78 -1.51 -19.92 -22.33
C VAL A 78 -1.73 -19.82 -20.83
N GLY A 79 -1.06 -18.86 -20.18
CA GLY A 79 -1.31 -18.58 -18.76
C GLY A 79 -2.68 -17.91 -18.55
N ILE A 80 -3.41 -18.34 -17.51
CA ILE A 80 -4.75 -17.82 -17.18
C ILE A 80 -4.79 -16.29 -17.12
N ASN A 81 -3.81 -15.66 -16.45
CA ASN A 81 -3.77 -14.19 -16.33
C ASN A 81 -3.57 -13.50 -17.69
N GLU A 82 -2.83 -14.13 -18.60
CA GLU A 82 -2.57 -13.59 -19.94
C GLU A 82 -3.83 -13.69 -20.80
N LEU A 83 -4.51 -14.84 -20.73
CA LEU A 83 -5.79 -15.06 -21.38
C LEU A 83 -6.84 -14.05 -20.88
N VAL A 84 -6.96 -13.87 -19.56
CA VAL A 84 -7.88 -12.89 -18.98
C VAL A 84 -7.55 -11.48 -19.44
N ARG A 85 -6.26 -11.10 -19.50
CA ARG A 85 -5.86 -9.78 -20.01
C ARG A 85 -6.25 -9.61 -21.48
N PHE A 86 -6.01 -10.61 -22.31
CA PHE A 86 -6.37 -10.60 -23.72
C PHE A 86 -7.88 -10.48 -23.93
N LEU A 87 -8.68 -11.27 -23.21
CA LEU A 87 -10.15 -11.25 -23.30
C LEU A 87 -10.71 -9.89 -22.87
N LEU A 88 -10.22 -9.33 -21.76
CA LEU A 88 -10.63 -8.01 -21.29
C LEU A 88 -10.24 -6.90 -22.25
N GLY A 89 -9.01 -6.92 -22.78
CA GLY A 89 -8.56 -5.95 -23.80
C GLY A 89 -9.44 -6.01 -25.04
N SER A 90 -9.68 -7.22 -25.55
CA SER A 90 -10.53 -7.44 -26.73
C SER A 90 -11.96 -6.96 -26.53
N ALA A 91 -12.53 -7.17 -25.34
CA ALA A 91 -13.86 -6.69 -25.00
C ALA A 91 -13.91 -5.15 -24.92
N LEU A 92 -12.89 -4.52 -24.34
CA LEU A 92 -12.78 -3.05 -24.29
C LEU A 92 -12.67 -2.46 -25.70
N ASP A 93 -11.86 -3.06 -26.58
CA ASP A 93 -11.73 -2.63 -27.97
C ASP A 93 -13.07 -2.72 -28.72
N GLN A 94 -13.85 -3.78 -28.47
CA GLN A 94 -15.18 -3.93 -29.05
C GLN A 94 -16.16 -2.86 -28.53
N VAL A 95 -16.07 -2.49 -27.24
CA VAL A 95 -16.88 -1.40 -26.67
C VAL A 95 -16.48 -0.07 -27.30
N TYR A 96 -15.19 0.23 -27.39
CA TYR A 96 -14.70 1.49 -27.99
C TYR A 96 -15.00 1.59 -29.47
N ALA A 97 -14.99 0.47 -30.20
CA ALA A 97 -15.41 0.40 -31.59
C ALA A 97 -16.94 0.43 -31.79
N GLY A 98 -17.73 0.48 -30.70
CA GLY A 98 -19.20 0.47 -30.76
C GLY A 98 -19.80 -0.87 -31.18
N LYS A 99 -19.02 -1.96 -31.20
CA LYS A 99 -19.47 -3.32 -31.54
C LYS A 99 -20.16 -4.02 -30.37
N LEU A 100 -19.77 -3.66 -29.15
CA LEU A 100 -20.36 -4.17 -27.91
C LEU A 100 -20.97 -3.02 -27.12
N VAL A 101 -22.29 -3.05 -26.92
CA VAL A 101 -23.00 -2.03 -26.13
C VAL A 101 -23.12 -2.52 -24.70
N ILE A 102 -22.59 -1.74 -23.75
CA ILE A 102 -22.76 -2.03 -22.33
C ILE A 102 -24.22 -1.72 -21.95
N PRO A 103 -24.99 -2.71 -21.43
CA PRO A 103 -26.39 -2.49 -21.06
C PRO A 103 -26.46 -1.72 -19.74
N THR A 104 -26.18 -0.41 -19.78
CA THR A 104 -26.34 0.45 -18.61
C THR A 104 -27.80 0.92 -18.53
N LYS A 105 -28.49 0.59 -17.44
CA LYS A 105 -29.60 1.45 -16.99
C LYS A 105 -28.95 2.69 -16.37
N PRO A 106 -29.17 3.91 -16.87
CA PRO A 106 -28.60 5.09 -16.26
C PRO A 106 -29.09 5.19 -14.80
N GLY A 107 -28.18 4.96 -13.85
CA GLY A 107 -28.47 5.18 -12.44
C GLY A 107 -28.69 6.67 -12.22
N ARG A 108 -29.89 7.07 -11.78
CA ARG A 108 -30.10 8.45 -11.31
C ARG A 108 -29.22 8.65 -10.08
N ARG A 109 -28.14 9.41 -10.22
CA ARG A 109 -27.35 9.88 -9.08
C ARG A 109 -28.26 10.80 -8.25
N ARG A 110 -28.81 10.29 -7.15
CA ARG A 110 -29.47 11.14 -6.16
C ARG A 110 -28.37 11.89 -5.43
N ILE A 111 -28.21 13.17 -5.74
CA ILE A 111 -27.45 14.11 -4.93
C ILE A 111 -28.51 14.74 -4.03
N GLU A 112 -28.54 14.36 -2.75
CA GLU A 112 -29.38 15.06 -1.77
C GLU A 112 -28.71 16.41 -1.43
N PRO A 113 -29.49 17.52 -1.35
CA PRO A 113 -28.98 18.85 -1.09
C PRO A 113 -28.48 19.05 0.35
#